data_AF-A0A4Y3P8R4-F1
#
_entry.id   AF-A0A4Y3P8R4-F1
#
_cell.length_a   1.000
_cell.length_b   1.000
_cell.length_c   1.000
_cell.angle_alpha   90.00
_cell.angle_beta   90.00
_cell.angle_gamma   90.00
#
_symmetry.space_group_name_H-M   'P 1'
#
loop_
_entity.id
_entity.type
_entity.pdbx_description
1 polymer ?
#
loop_
_entity_poly.entity_id
_entity_poly.type
_entity_poly.pdbx_seq_one_letter_code
_entity_poly.pdbx_strand_id
1 'polypeptide(L)'
;MSENQGVKMSPFQAGGKLIVTILVLVVLVLLGTQSFTIISAGHSGVVLQLGAVQPKVLQEGMHFKIPFIQTIVPMEVRVQKSETSQTSASRDLQTVSTTIAVNHHLDSDNVNKLYQQVGLEYNSRIVDPAIAEALKAVTAQYTAEELISKRSEVSNKVKEVLRQKLSTYNIILDEINIREFTFSDEFNRAIESKQVAEQQALKSKLDLERIKIEKEQEITRAQAQAEALRLQKQEVTPELIQLRQIEAQLEAIRKWDGKLPNVTGGATPFINVGNQ
;
A
#
# COMPACT_ATOMS: atom_id res chain seq x y z
N MET A 1 116.52 6.46 -11.85
CA MET A 1 116.13 6.53 -10.42
C MET A 1 114.85 7.35 -10.38
N SER A 2 113.72 6.66 -10.52
CA SER A 2 112.78 6.26 -9.44
C SER A 2 111.71 7.36 -9.32
N GLU A 3 110.51 7.17 -9.88
CA GLU A 3 109.38 6.35 -9.39
C GLU A 3 108.34 7.31 -8.80
N ASN A 4 107.28 7.65 -9.52
CA ASN A 4 106.03 6.91 -9.74
C ASN A 4 104.90 7.50 -8.88
N GLN A 5 103.96 8.11 -9.60
CA GLN A 5 102.51 8.10 -9.40
C GLN A 5 101.89 8.56 -8.08
N GLY A 6 100.98 9.52 -8.24
CA GLY A 6 100.00 9.89 -7.23
C GLY A 6 99.08 8.74 -6.85
N VAL A 7 98.65 8.76 -5.58
CA VAL A 7 97.62 7.87 -5.06
C VAL A 7 96.55 8.71 -4.36
N LYS A 8 95.49 8.92 -5.14
CA LYS A 8 94.05 8.85 -4.84
C LYS A 8 93.56 9.21 -3.43
N MET A 9 92.63 10.18 -3.48
CA MET A 9 91.69 10.64 -2.46
C MET A 9 90.97 9.51 -1.69
N SER A 10 90.61 9.85 -0.45
CA SER A 10 90.09 9.00 0.63
C SER A 10 88.77 8.25 0.33
N PRO A 11 88.56 7.04 0.91
CA PRO A 11 87.33 6.25 0.76
C PRO A 11 86.22 6.59 1.76
N PHE A 12 86.41 7.56 2.67
CA PHE A 12 85.50 7.76 3.81
C PHE A 12 84.20 8.53 3.47
N GLN A 13 84.14 9.25 2.35
CA GLN A 13 82.91 9.90 1.88
C GLN A 13 81.94 8.95 1.16
N ALA A 14 82.40 7.76 0.75
CA ALA A 14 81.58 6.82 -0.01
C ALA A 14 80.54 6.12 0.88
N GLY A 15 80.91 5.75 2.11
CA GLY A 15 80.01 5.05 3.05
C GLY A 15 78.82 5.90 3.49
N GLY A 16 79.04 7.18 3.80
CA GLY A 16 77.96 8.11 4.17
C GLY A 16 76.98 8.38 3.01
N LYS A 17 77.50 8.55 1.78
CA LYS A 17 76.65 8.70 0.58
C LYS A 17 75.81 7.45 0.32
N LEU A 18 76.37 6.25 0.55
CA LEU A 18 75.68 4.99 0.35
C LEU A 18 74.53 4.79 1.35
N ILE A 19 74.74 5.13 2.63
CA ILE A 19 73.71 5.10 3.67
C ILE A 19 72.59 6.09 3.38
N VAL A 20 72.93 7.33 3.00
CA VAL A 20 71.92 8.34 2.62
C VAL A 20 71.11 7.88 1.41
N THR A 21 71.76 7.27 0.41
CA THR A 21 71.08 6.75 -0.79
C THR A 21 70.12 5.61 -0.43
N ILE A 22 70.52 4.68 0.43
CA ILE A 22 69.66 3.59 0.91
C ILE A 22 68.46 4.17 1.69
N LEU A 23 68.69 5.15 2.57
CA LEU A 23 67.64 5.75 3.38
C LEU A 23 66.61 6.50 2.51
N VAL A 24 67.07 7.25 1.51
CA VAL A 24 66.19 7.90 0.52
C VAL A 24 65.39 6.87 -0.28
N LEU A 25 66.03 5.76 -0.69
CA LEU A 25 65.36 4.71 -1.45
C LEU A 25 64.30 3.98 -0.61
N VAL A 26 64.59 3.70 0.66
CA VAL A 26 63.62 3.12 1.62
C VAL A 26 62.44 4.07 1.83
N VAL A 27 62.69 5.37 2.01
CA VAL A 27 61.63 6.39 2.14
C VAL A 27 60.78 6.46 0.86
N LEU A 28 61.40 6.44 -0.32
CA LEU A 28 60.69 6.44 -1.60
C LEU A 28 59.82 5.19 -1.78
N VAL A 29 60.32 4.01 -1.39
CA VAL A 29 59.54 2.76 -1.45
C VAL A 29 58.37 2.81 -0.47
N LEU A 30 58.58 3.28 0.76
CA LEU A 30 57.51 3.46 1.76
C LEU A 30 56.45 4.47 1.32
N LEU A 31 56.86 5.59 0.70
CA LEU A 31 55.95 6.56 0.14
C LEU A 31 55.17 5.96 -1.04
N GLY A 32 55.84 5.21 -1.91
CA GLY A 32 55.22 4.55 -3.06
C GLY A 32 54.12 3.57 -2.64
N THR A 33 54.36 2.71 -1.64
CA THR A 33 53.35 1.74 -1.17
C THR A 33 52.18 2.40 -0.46
N GLN A 34 52.40 3.50 0.25
CA GLN A 34 51.33 4.26 0.92
C GLN A 34 50.54 5.19 0.00
N SER A 35 51.02 5.42 -1.23
CA SER A 35 50.37 6.33 -2.18
C SER A 35 49.24 5.68 -2.98
N PHE A 36 49.03 4.37 -2.87
CA PHE A 36 47.93 3.68 -3.55
C PHE A 36 46.83 3.30 -2.55
N THR A 37 45.59 3.45 -2.97
CA THR A 37 44.41 2.97 -2.24
C THR A 37 43.48 2.26 -3.18
N ILE A 38 42.86 1.19 -2.71
CA ILE A 38 41.90 0.39 -3.47
C ILE A 38 40.55 0.57 -2.81
N ILE A 39 39.57 1.02 -3.58
CA ILE A 39 38.18 1.14 -3.14
C ILE A 39 37.44 -0.10 -3.62
N SER A 40 36.91 -0.84 -2.65
CA SER A 40 36.12 -2.05 -2.90
C SER A 40 34.85 -1.75 -3.69
N ALA A 41 34.38 -2.72 -4.47
CA ALA A 41 33.15 -2.58 -5.24
C ALA A 41 31.96 -2.18 -4.35
N GLY A 42 31.10 -1.29 -4.85
CA GLY A 42 29.96 -0.75 -4.11
C GLY A 42 30.31 0.16 -2.92
N HIS A 43 31.52 0.69 -2.88
CA HIS A 43 31.88 1.83 -2.03
C HIS A 43 32.36 2.99 -2.89
N SER A 44 32.15 4.21 -2.40
CA SER A 44 32.73 5.43 -2.96
C SER A 44 33.58 6.11 -1.90
N GLY A 45 34.79 6.50 -2.28
CA GLY A 45 35.78 7.11 -1.41
C GLY A 45 35.64 8.63 -1.35
N VAL A 46 35.36 9.15 -0.15
CA VAL A 46 35.43 10.58 0.14
C VAL A 46 36.87 10.97 0.45
N VAL A 47 37.43 11.90 -0.32
CA VAL A 47 38.81 12.37 -0.12
C VAL A 47 38.80 13.54 0.86
N LEU A 48 39.50 13.39 1.98
CA LEU A 48 39.84 14.47 2.89
C LEU A 48 41.28 14.89 2.66
N GLN A 49 41.52 16.19 2.55
CA GLN A 49 42.85 16.76 2.46
C GLN A 49 43.08 17.62 3.70
N LEU A 50 43.95 17.18 4.61
CA LEU A 50 44.20 17.84 5.90
C LEU A 50 42.90 18.16 6.68
N GLY A 51 41.90 17.28 6.57
CA GLY A 51 40.58 17.44 7.20
C GLY A 51 39.52 18.16 6.34
N ALA A 52 39.89 18.79 5.23
CA ALA A 52 38.94 19.42 4.32
C ALA A 52 38.42 18.42 3.27
N VAL A 53 37.09 18.30 3.14
CA VAL A 53 36.45 17.45 2.14
C VAL A 53 36.70 18.01 0.74
N GLN A 54 37.19 17.17 -0.16
CA GLN A 54 37.46 17.53 -1.55
C GLN A 54 36.23 17.31 -2.43
N PRO A 55 36.09 18.08 -3.53
CA PRO A 55 34.96 17.93 -4.47
C PRO A 55 35.03 16.62 -5.26
N LYS A 56 36.22 16.02 -5.39
CA LYS A 56 36.41 14.77 -6.14
C LYS A 56 36.05 13.56 -5.26
N VAL A 57 35.11 12.76 -5.74
CA VAL A 57 34.82 11.42 -5.21
C VAL A 57 35.64 10.40 -5.99
N LEU A 58 36.15 9.39 -5.29
CA LEU A 58 36.83 8.26 -5.91
C LEU A 58 35.85 7.09 -6.02
N GLN A 59 35.61 6.60 -7.23
CA GLN A 59 34.78 5.42 -7.47
C GLN A 59 35.55 4.13 -7.17
N GLU A 60 34.92 2.97 -7.34
CA GLU A 60 35.56 1.67 -7.17
C GLU A 60 36.83 1.51 -8.05
N GLY A 61 37.82 0.79 -7.52
CA GLY A 61 39.09 0.55 -8.21
C GLY A 61 40.31 1.15 -7.51
N MET A 62 41.44 1.13 -8.22
CA MET A 62 42.73 1.62 -7.70
C MET A 62 42.89 3.11 -7.96
N HIS A 63 43.19 3.87 -6.91
CA HIS A 63 43.41 5.31 -6.99
C HIS A 63 44.73 5.69 -6.33
N PHE A 64 45.32 6.77 -6.86
CA PHE A 64 46.48 7.41 -6.26
C PHE A 64 46.04 8.45 -5.23
N LYS A 65 46.67 8.41 -4.06
CA LYS A 65 46.50 9.37 -2.96
C LYS A 65 47.84 9.93 -2.55
N ILE A 66 47.85 11.17 -2.08
CA ILE A 66 49.06 11.76 -1.50
C ILE A 66 49.17 11.31 -0.04
N PRO A 67 50.16 10.48 0.33
CA PRO A 67 50.29 10.00 1.70
C PRO A 67 50.48 11.17 2.66
N PHE A 68 50.02 11.02 3.91
CA PHE A 68 50.03 12.03 4.99
C PHE A 68 49.13 13.26 4.79
N ILE A 69 48.85 13.67 3.55
CA ILE A 69 48.02 14.84 3.24
C ILE A 69 46.56 14.40 2.99
N GLN A 70 46.38 13.30 2.27
CA GLN A 70 45.06 12.80 1.86
C GLN A 70 44.66 11.53 2.61
N THR A 71 43.44 11.55 3.15
CA THR A 71 42.78 10.41 3.79
C THR A 71 41.52 10.09 2.99
N ILE A 72 41.29 8.81 2.68
CA ILE A 72 40.08 8.36 1.99
C ILE A 72 39.18 7.69 3.02
N VAL A 73 37.93 8.15 3.10
CA VAL A 73 36.89 7.52 3.88
C VAL A 73 35.96 6.77 2.93
N PRO A 74 35.95 5.44 2.92
CA PRO A 74 35.03 4.67 2.10
C PRO A 74 33.61 4.79 2.66
N MET A 75 32.65 5.11 1.81
CA MET A 75 31.22 5.12 2.13
C MET A 75 30.52 4.08 1.26
N GLU A 76 29.66 3.28 1.87
CA GLU A 76 28.88 2.27 1.16
C GLU A 76 27.79 2.95 0.31
N VAL A 77 27.80 2.66 -1.00
CA VAL A 77 26.82 3.20 -1.97
C VAL A 77 25.83 2.14 -2.45
N ARG A 78 25.86 0.95 -1.84
CA ARG A 78 24.89 -0.12 -2.10
C ARG A 78 23.55 0.22 -1.47
N VAL A 79 22.52 -0.47 -1.96
CA VAL A 79 21.17 -0.42 -1.38
C VAL A 79 21.24 -0.94 0.06
N GLN A 80 20.79 -0.10 0.98
CA GLN A 80 20.68 -0.35 2.40
C GLN A 80 19.21 -0.32 2.80
N LYS A 81 18.88 -1.10 3.83
CA LYS A 81 17.53 -1.18 4.38
C LYS A 81 17.52 -0.48 5.74
N SER A 82 16.68 0.53 5.91
CA SER A 82 16.26 1.03 7.22
C SER A 82 14.84 0.55 7.52
N GLU A 83 14.60 0.03 8.72
CA GLU A 83 13.27 -0.35 9.18
C GLU A 83 13.00 0.36 10.49
N THR A 84 11.87 1.07 10.56
CA THR A 84 11.50 1.83 11.75
C THR A 84 10.00 1.79 11.97
N SER A 85 9.61 1.68 13.24
CA SER A 85 8.22 1.81 13.67
C SER A 85 7.99 3.23 14.19
N GLN A 86 6.93 3.87 13.70
CA GLN A 86 6.58 5.24 14.04
C GLN A 86 5.13 5.32 14.48
N THR A 87 4.87 6.08 15.53
CA THR A 87 3.52 6.40 15.99
C THR A 87 3.18 7.84 15.58
N SER A 88 2.06 7.98 14.89
CA SER A 88 1.56 9.26 14.35
C SER A 88 0.06 9.40 14.61
N ALA A 89 -0.48 10.59 14.34
CA ALA A 89 -1.92 10.82 14.35
C ALA A 89 -2.47 10.88 12.92
N SER A 90 -3.69 10.39 12.74
CA SER A 90 -4.50 10.58 11.53
C SER A 90 -5.23 11.93 11.55
N ARG A 91 -5.89 12.29 10.45
CA ARG A 91 -6.71 13.51 10.32
C ARG A 91 -7.85 13.58 11.35
N ASP A 92 -8.40 12.43 11.73
CA ASP A 92 -9.47 12.26 12.72
C ASP A 92 -8.94 11.97 14.13
N LEU A 93 -7.69 12.38 14.40
CA LEU A 93 -7.03 12.32 15.71
C LEU A 93 -6.92 10.91 16.29
N GLN A 94 -6.86 9.89 15.44
CA GLN A 94 -6.59 8.52 15.87
C GLN A 94 -5.10 8.26 15.90
N THR A 95 -4.64 7.55 16.93
CA THR A 95 -3.26 7.09 17.02
C THR A 95 -3.05 5.93 16.05
N VAL A 96 -2.04 6.08 15.19
CA VAL A 96 -1.66 5.08 14.18
C VAL A 96 -0.21 4.69 14.38
N SER A 97 0.02 3.41 14.62
CA SER A 97 1.35 2.81 14.64
C SER A 97 1.64 2.21 13.27
N THR A 98 2.75 2.62 12.66
CA THR A 98 3.14 2.17 11.32
C THR A 98 4.56 1.65 11.35
N THR A 99 4.76 0.46 10.80
CA THR A 99 6.10 -0.08 10.55
C THR A 99 6.42 0.04 9.07
N ILE A 100 7.49 0.75 8.75
CA ILE A 100 7.95 1.00 7.39
C ILE A 100 9.39 0.50 7.22
N ALA A 101 9.63 -0.22 6.13
CA ALA A 101 10.95 -0.52 5.64
C ALA A 101 11.24 0.35 4.41
N VAL A 102 12.42 0.94 4.37
CA VAL A 102 12.88 1.83 3.32
C VAL A 102 14.19 1.29 2.77
N ASN A 103 14.23 1.11 1.45
CA ASN A 103 15.44 0.79 0.72
C ASN A 103 15.97 2.06 0.08
N HIS A 104 17.20 2.41 0.41
CA HIS A 104 17.89 3.61 -0.10
C HIS A 104 19.35 3.33 -0.37
N HIS A 105 19.95 4.14 -1.24
CA HIS A 105 21.39 4.14 -1.44
C HIS A 105 21.91 5.58 -1.54
N LEU A 106 23.23 5.73 -1.46
CA LEU A 106 23.88 7.02 -1.58
C LEU A 106 24.18 7.31 -3.05
N ASP A 107 23.99 8.56 -3.48
CA ASP A 107 24.46 9.00 -4.79
C ASP A 107 26.00 8.93 -4.81
N SER A 108 26.54 8.04 -5.65
CA SER A 108 27.96 7.81 -5.79
C SER A 108 28.74 9.07 -6.16
N ASP A 109 28.14 9.95 -6.97
CA ASP A 109 28.84 11.13 -7.49
C ASP A 109 28.87 12.29 -6.49
N ASN A 110 27.95 12.31 -5.51
CA ASN A 110 27.78 13.40 -4.55
C ASN A 110 27.95 12.98 -3.07
N VAL A 111 28.48 11.78 -2.82
CA VAL A 111 28.66 11.23 -1.46
C VAL A 111 29.56 12.09 -0.55
N ASN A 112 30.49 12.85 -1.14
CA ASN A 112 31.32 13.81 -0.41
C ASN A 112 30.51 14.94 0.23
N LYS A 113 29.46 15.44 -0.42
CA LYS A 113 28.58 16.48 0.13
C LYS A 113 27.80 15.95 1.34
N LEU A 114 27.29 14.72 1.24
CA LEU A 114 26.62 14.07 2.37
C LEU A 114 27.58 13.93 3.56
N TYR A 115 28.80 13.45 3.32
CA TYR A 115 29.81 13.34 4.38
C TYR A 115 30.12 14.70 5.02
N GLN A 116 30.25 15.76 4.22
CA GLN A 116 30.53 17.10 4.71
C GLN A 116 29.39 17.68 5.57
N GLN A 117 28.14 17.46 5.16
CA GLN A 117 26.97 18.03 5.83
C GLN A 117 26.51 17.21 7.04
N VAL A 118 26.60 15.89 6.97
CA VAL A 118 25.98 14.96 7.92
C VAL A 118 27.01 14.03 8.55
N GLY A 119 27.96 13.53 7.77
CA GLY A 119 28.93 12.53 8.19
C GLY A 119 28.46 11.08 8.01
N LEU A 120 29.12 10.14 8.70
CA LEU A 120 28.86 8.70 8.55
C LEU A 120 27.53 8.26 9.15
N GLU A 121 27.05 8.94 10.19
CA GLU A 121 25.81 8.62 10.90
C GLU A 121 24.56 9.20 10.21
N TYR A 122 24.51 9.13 8.87
CA TYR A 122 23.41 9.73 8.11
C TYR A 122 22.07 8.99 8.28
N ASN A 123 22.10 7.68 8.56
CA ASN A 123 20.89 6.89 8.80
C ASN A 123 20.09 7.44 10.00
N SER A 124 20.73 7.53 11.17
CA SER A 124 20.09 8.01 12.40
C SER A 124 19.83 9.53 12.41
N ARG A 125 20.66 10.32 11.71
CA ARG A 125 20.52 11.79 11.68
C ARG A 125 19.52 12.29 10.66
N ILE A 126 19.37 11.59 9.53
CA ILE A 126 18.58 12.07 8.39
C ILE A 126 17.51 11.07 7.98
N VAL A 127 17.87 9.80 7.74
CA VAL A 127 16.92 8.82 7.18
C VAL A 127 15.77 8.54 8.15
N ASP A 128 16.06 8.16 9.39
CA ASP A 128 15.01 7.80 10.35
C ASP A 128 14.11 8.99 10.73
N PRO A 129 14.63 10.22 10.97
CA PRO A 129 13.79 11.40 11.14
C PRO A 129 12.99 11.76 9.89
N ALA A 130 13.56 11.66 8.70
CA ALA A 130 12.84 11.96 7.46
C ALA A 130 11.67 10.99 7.23
N ILE A 131 11.83 9.71 7.59
CA ILE A 131 10.76 8.71 7.59
C ILE A 131 9.65 9.12 8.56
N ALA A 132 10.01 9.46 9.80
CA ALA A 132 9.05 9.86 10.83
C ALA A 132 8.26 11.11 10.41
N GLU A 133 8.94 12.12 9.88
CA GLU A 133 8.32 13.35 9.39
C GLU A 133 7.42 13.11 8.16
N ALA A 134 7.87 12.29 7.20
CA ALA A 134 7.08 11.96 6.01
C ALA A 134 5.80 11.21 6.40
N LEU A 135 5.91 10.22 7.29
CA LEU A 135 4.74 9.52 7.82
C LEU A 135 3.78 10.49 8.52
N LYS A 136 4.26 11.30 9.48
CA LYS A 136 3.41 12.27 10.19
C LYS A 136 2.72 13.27 9.26
N ALA A 137 3.45 13.78 8.26
CA ALA A 137 2.92 14.74 7.30
C ALA A 137 1.83 14.13 6.43
N VAL A 138 1.97 12.87 6.01
CA VAL A 138 0.98 12.20 5.17
C VAL A 138 -0.19 11.67 6.00
N THR A 139 0.05 10.98 7.12
CA THR A 139 -1.04 10.41 7.93
C THR A 139 -2.00 11.48 8.46
N ALA A 140 -1.51 12.68 8.77
CA ALA A 140 -2.35 13.80 9.20
C ALA A 140 -3.36 14.28 8.12
N GLN A 141 -3.18 13.91 6.85
CA GLN A 141 -4.05 14.31 5.75
C GLN A 141 -5.20 13.31 5.50
N TYR A 142 -5.09 12.08 6.01
CA TYR A 142 -6.04 10.99 5.78
C TYR A 142 -6.71 10.55 7.08
N THR A 143 -7.98 10.12 7.02
CA THR A 143 -8.63 9.49 8.19
C THR A 143 -8.08 8.07 8.41
N ALA A 144 -8.31 7.52 9.59
CA ALA A 144 -7.96 6.13 9.90
C ALA A 144 -8.55 5.13 8.87
N GLU A 145 -9.80 5.34 8.45
CA GLU A 145 -10.45 4.52 7.41
C GLU A 145 -9.76 4.64 6.04
N GLU A 146 -9.34 5.84 5.65
CA GLU A 146 -8.62 6.09 4.40
C GLU A 146 -7.21 5.48 4.41
N LEU A 147 -6.53 5.45 5.55
CA LEU A 147 -5.23 4.80 5.69
C LEU A 147 -5.29 3.29 5.41
N ILE A 148 -6.42 2.66 5.72
CA ILE A 148 -6.67 1.23 5.43
C ILE A 148 -7.12 1.06 3.97
N SER A 149 -8.17 1.78 3.56
CA SER A 149 -8.82 1.60 2.26
C SER A 149 -8.00 2.12 1.07
N LYS A 150 -7.28 3.24 1.24
CA LYS A 150 -6.46 3.89 0.20
C LYS A 150 -4.96 3.71 0.45
N ARG A 151 -4.57 2.61 1.09
CA ARG A 151 -3.18 2.34 1.48
C ARG A 151 -2.14 2.54 0.36
N SER A 152 -2.47 2.14 -0.87
CA SER A 152 -1.56 2.32 -2.02
C SER A 152 -1.31 3.80 -2.34
N GLU A 153 -2.37 4.61 -2.32
CA GLU A 153 -2.28 6.07 -2.54
C GLU A 153 -1.44 6.73 -1.45
N VAL A 154 -1.72 6.39 -0.18
CA VAL A 154 -0.96 6.89 0.98
C VAL A 154 0.51 6.51 0.87
N SER A 155 0.80 5.26 0.47
CA SER A 155 2.17 4.78 0.30
C SER A 155 2.91 5.57 -0.78
N ASN A 156 2.27 5.79 -1.94
CA ASN A 156 2.85 6.62 -3.01
C ASN A 156 3.11 8.06 -2.53
N LYS A 157 2.20 8.62 -1.73
CA LYS A 157 2.38 9.97 -1.18
C LYS A 157 3.54 10.04 -0.19
N VAL A 158 3.68 9.05 0.69
CA VAL A 158 4.84 8.92 1.60
C VAL A 158 6.13 8.79 0.80
N LYS A 159 6.13 7.96 -0.25
CA LYS A 159 7.29 7.78 -1.13
C LYS A 159 7.75 9.10 -1.74
N GLU A 160 6.82 9.91 -2.25
CA GLU A 160 7.14 11.19 -2.86
C GLU A 160 7.73 12.19 -1.85
N VAL A 161 7.08 12.34 -0.69
CA VAL A 161 7.55 13.24 0.38
C VAL A 161 8.92 12.81 0.89
N LEU A 162 9.12 11.51 1.11
CA LEU A 162 10.40 10.97 1.58
C LEU A 162 11.49 11.15 0.51
N ARG A 163 11.18 10.88 -0.76
CA ARG A 163 12.11 11.09 -1.89
C ARG A 163 12.60 12.53 -1.91
N GLN A 164 11.70 13.51 -1.83
CA GLN A 164 12.06 14.92 -1.83
C GLN A 164 12.99 15.29 -0.66
N LYS A 165 12.70 14.80 0.55
CA LYS A 165 13.53 15.03 1.73
C LYS A 165 14.93 14.42 1.59
N LEU A 166 15.02 13.15 1.21
CA LEU A 166 16.29 12.43 1.08
C LEU A 166 17.17 12.97 -0.06
N SER A 167 16.55 13.39 -1.17
CA SER A 167 17.26 13.97 -2.32
C SER A 167 18.08 15.21 -1.95
N THR A 168 17.62 15.98 -0.95
CA THR A 168 18.33 17.19 -0.47
C THR A 168 19.72 16.86 0.08
N TYR A 169 19.91 15.64 0.57
CA TYR A 169 21.17 15.15 1.14
C TYR A 169 21.90 14.18 0.21
N ASN A 170 21.51 14.07 -1.07
CA ASN A 170 22.07 13.13 -2.03
C ASN A 170 21.88 11.65 -1.63
N ILE A 171 20.77 11.36 -0.93
CA ILE A 171 20.32 10.01 -0.62
C ILE A 171 19.19 9.67 -1.59
N ILE A 172 19.35 8.57 -2.33
CA ILE A 172 18.40 8.14 -3.35
C ILE A 172 17.47 7.10 -2.75
N LEU A 173 16.18 7.35 -2.86
CA LEU A 173 15.13 6.42 -2.44
C LEU A 173 14.80 5.45 -3.58
N ASP A 174 14.99 4.15 -3.34
CA ASP A 174 14.64 3.09 -4.28
C ASP A 174 13.18 2.67 -4.09
N GLU A 175 12.89 2.15 -2.89
CA GLU A 175 11.61 1.54 -2.57
C GLU A 175 11.21 1.78 -1.13
N ILE A 176 9.90 1.83 -0.89
CA ILE A 176 9.33 1.78 0.45
C ILE A 176 8.38 0.60 0.55
N ASN A 177 8.35 -0.03 1.71
CA ASN A 177 7.41 -1.06 2.07
C ASN A 177 6.80 -0.72 3.42
N ILE A 178 5.58 -0.21 3.39
CA ILE A 178 4.75 -0.03 4.59
C ILE A 178 4.12 -1.38 4.88
N ARG A 179 4.37 -2.00 6.04
CA ARG A 179 3.86 -3.34 6.39
C ARG A 179 2.39 -3.34 6.78
N GLU A 180 2.00 -2.46 7.68
CA GLU A 180 0.61 -2.30 8.14
C GLU A 180 0.44 -0.98 8.89
N PHE A 181 -0.81 -0.51 8.93
CA PHE A 181 -1.27 0.56 9.81
C PHE A 181 -2.04 -0.10 10.96
N THR A 182 -1.53 0.02 12.17
CA THR A 182 -2.14 -0.54 13.38
C THR A 182 -2.76 0.58 14.19
N PHE A 183 -4.00 0.36 14.64
CA PHE A 183 -4.75 1.27 15.50
C PHE A 183 -4.97 0.62 16.87
N SER A 184 -5.45 1.39 17.85
CA SER A 184 -5.88 0.83 19.14
C SER A 184 -6.98 -0.21 18.96
N ASP A 185 -6.98 -1.26 19.77
CA ASP A 185 -7.97 -2.34 19.72
C ASP A 185 -9.41 -1.82 19.89
N GLU A 186 -9.60 -0.79 20.72
CA GLU A 186 -10.88 -0.13 20.93
C GLU A 186 -11.42 0.51 19.64
N PHE A 187 -10.53 1.15 18.87
CA PHE A 187 -10.89 1.77 17.60
C PHE A 187 -11.25 0.72 16.55
N ASN A 188 -10.46 -0.35 16.45
CA ASN A 188 -10.76 -1.46 15.53
C ASN A 188 -12.14 -2.07 15.82
N ARG A 189 -12.46 -2.31 17.10
CA ARG A 189 -13.80 -2.79 17.52
C ARG A 189 -14.92 -1.80 17.21
N ALA A 190 -14.67 -0.50 17.37
CA ALA A 190 -15.64 0.54 17.06
C ALA A 190 -15.94 0.61 15.55
N ILE A 191 -14.92 0.48 14.70
CA ILE A 191 -15.09 0.42 13.23
C ILE A 191 -15.86 -0.82 12.81
N GLU A 192 -15.51 -1.99 13.34
CA GLU A 192 -16.26 -3.23 13.07
C GLU A 192 -17.73 -3.09 13.49
N SER A 193 -17.97 -2.54 14.69
CA SER A 193 -19.33 -2.30 15.19
C SER A 193 -20.11 -1.31 14.32
N LYS A 194 -19.47 -0.24 13.85
CA LYS A 194 -20.06 0.73 12.93
C LYS A 194 -20.41 0.06 11.59
N GLN A 195 -19.52 -0.75 11.03
CA GLN A 195 -19.74 -1.46 9.78
C GLN A 195 -20.92 -2.43 9.89
N VAL A 196 -21.01 -3.17 11.00
CA VAL A 196 -22.16 -4.07 11.27
C VAL A 196 -23.45 -3.27 11.37
N ALA A 197 -23.45 -2.14 12.09
CA ALA A 197 -24.62 -1.29 12.23
C ALA A 197 -25.07 -0.68 10.90
N GLU A 198 -24.13 -0.22 10.06
CA GLU A 198 -24.42 0.32 8.72
C GLU A 198 -24.97 -0.75 7.78
N GLN A 199 -24.39 -1.96 7.80
CA GLN A 199 -24.91 -3.09 7.03
C GLN A 199 -26.32 -3.49 7.47
N GLN A 200 -26.59 -3.51 8.79
CA GLN A 200 -27.90 -3.80 9.32
C GLN A 200 -28.92 -2.70 8.93
N ALA A 201 -28.53 -1.43 9.00
CA ALA A 201 -29.37 -0.33 8.57
C ALA A 201 -29.68 -0.39 7.06
N LEU A 202 -28.69 -0.73 6.23
CA LEU A 202 -28.88 -0.93 4.80
C LEU A 202 -29.84 -2.09 4.53
N LYS A 203 -29.67 -3.22 5.21
CA LYS A 203 -30.57 -4.37 5.11
C LYS A 203 -32.00 -3.98 5.47
N SER A 204 -32.21 -3.30 6.59
CA SER A 204 -33.55 -2.85 7.00
C SER A 204 -34.19 -1.88 6.00
N LYS A 205 -33.40 -1.00 5.36
CA LYS A 205 -33.90 -0.13 4.28
C LYS A 205 -34.34 -0.93 3.06
N LEU A 206 -33.51 -1.89 2.63
CA LEU A 206 -33.83 -2.75 1.49
C LEU A 206 -35.05 -3.65 1.77
N ASP A 207 -35.17 -4.16 2.99
CA ASP A 207 -36.35 -4.93 3.43
C ASP A 207 -37.62 -4.07 3.43
N LEU A 208 -37.55 -2.83 3.93
CA LEU A 208 -38.69 -1.91 3.88
C LEU A 208 -39.10 -1.61 2.44
N GLU A 209 -38.14 -1.40 1.54
CA GLU A 209 -38.40 -1.15 0.13
C GLU A 209 -39.02 -2.37 -0.54
N ARG A 210 -38.51 -3.57 -0.25
CA ARG A 210 -39.09 -4.84 -0.70
C ARG A 210 -40.54 -4.98 -0.25
N ILE A 211 -40.85 -4.72 1.03
CA ILE A 211 -42.21 -4.79 1.57
C ILE A 211 -43.15 -3.79 0.89
N LYS A 212 -42.67 -2.58 0.58
CA LYS A 212 -43.49 -1.59 -0.17
C LYS A 212 -43.82 -2.08 -1.57
N ILE A 213 -42.83 -2.60 -2.29
CA ILE A 213 -43.02 -3.14 -3.65
C ILE A 213 -43.99 -4.33 -3.61
N GLU A 214 -43.83 -5.26 -2.66
CA GLU A 214 -44.73 -6.40 -2.47
C GLU A 214 -46.17 -5.94 -2.19
N LYS A 215 -46.34 -4.93 -1.34
CA LYS A 215 -47.66 -4.34 -1.04
C LYS A 215 -48.29 -3.68 -2.26
N GLU A 216 -47.52 -2.95 -3.06
CA GLU A 216 -48.01 -2.30 -4.29
C GLU A 216 -48.41 -3.33 -5.35
N GLN A 217 -47.62 -4.41 -5.49
CA GLN A 217 -47.96 -5.55 -6.34
C GLN A 217 -49.25 -6.23 -5.89
N GLU A 218 -49.45 -6.40 -4.58
CA GLU A 218 -50.67 -7.00 -4.03
C GLU A 218 -51.90 -6.12 -4.28
N ILE A 219 -51.80 -4.81 -4.06
CA ILE A 219 -52.88 -3.85 -4.36
C ILE A 219 -53.22 -3.88 -5.85
N THR A 220 -52.21 -3.82 -6.71
CA THR A 220 -52.39 -3.85 -8.18
C THR A 220 -53.04 -5.16 -8.61
N ARG A 221 -52.62 -6.29 -8.04
CA ARG A 221 -53.23 -7.61 -8.32
C ARG A 221 -54.67 -7.68 -7.84
N ALA A 222 -54.98 -7.17 -6.65
CA ALA A 222 -56.33 -7.13 -6.10
C ALA A 222 -57.26 -6.23 -6.95
N GLN A 223 -56.77 -5.07 -7.40
CA GLN A 223 -57.49 -4.18 -8.31
C GLN A 223 -57.74 -4.85 -9.66
N ALA A 224 -56.73 -5.49 -10.26
CA ALA A 224 -56.87 -6.22 -11.51
C ALA A 224 -57.89 -7.38 -11.39
N GLN A 225 -57.89 -8.10 -10.27
CA GLN A 225 -58.88 -9.15 -9.99
C GLN A 225 -60.29 -8.59 -9.79
N ALA A 226 -60.44 -7.50 -9.04
CA ALA A 226 -61.73 -6.85 -8.83
C ALA A 226 -62.31 -6.31 -10.14
N GLU A 227 -61.47 -5.73 -11.00
CA GLU A 227 -61.86 -5.25 -12.32
C GLU A 227 -62.22 -6.40 -13.27
N ALA A 228 -61.42 -7.47 -13.29
CA ALA A 228 -61.74 -8.68 -14.05
C ALA A 228 -63.09 -9.28 -13.61
N LEU A 229 -63.35 -9.37 -12.30
CA LEU A 229 -64.62 -9.86 -11.77
C LEU A 229 -65.79 -8.91 -12.12
N ARG A 230 -65.56 -7.59 -12.10
CA ARG A 230 -66.56 -6.59 -12.52
C ARG A 230 -66.92 -6.75 -13.99
N LEU A 231 -65.92 -6.88 -14.87
CA LEU A 231 -66.12 -7.13 -16.30
C LEU A 231 -66.87 -8.44 -16.52
N GLN A 232 -66.47 -9.52 -15.83
CA GLN A 232 -67.16 -10.80 -15.91
C GLN A 232 -68.63 -10.69 -15.49
N LYS A 233 -68.96 -9.94 -14.44
CA LYS A 233 -70.36 -9.70 -14.03
C LYS A 233 -71.16 -8.87 -15.04
N GLN A 234 -70.52 -7.95 -15.76
CA GLN A 234 -71.19 -7.15 -16.79
C GLN A 234 -71.52 -7.98 -18.03
N GLU A 235 -70.65 -8.93 -18.39
CA GLU A 235 -70.88 -9.90 -19.49
C GLU A 235 -71.91 -10.98 -19.14
N VAL A 236 -72.20 -11.20 -17.85
CA VAL A 236 -73.21 -12.16 -17.41
C VAL A 236 -74.61 -11.51 -17.48
N THR A 237 -75.28 -11.71 -18.60
CA THR A 237 -76.68 -11.32 -18.82
C THR A 237 -77.64 -12.33 -18.15
N PRO A 238 -78.83 -11.94 -17.66
CA PRO A 238 -79.79 -12.87 -17.07
C PRO A 238 -80.16 -14.05 -17.99
N GLU A 239 -80.26 -13.82 -19.30
CA GLU A 239 -80.49 -14.87 -20.29
C GLU A 239 -79.33 -15.87 -20.37
N LEU A 240 -78.09 -15.41 -20.22
CA LEU A 240 -76.89 -16.27 -20.24
C LEU A 240 -76.84 -17.16 -18.99
N ILE A 241 -77.23 -16.64 -17.82
CA ILE A 241 -77.33 -17.46 -16.60
C ILE A 241 -78.39 -18.55 -16.79
N GLN A 242 -79.58 -18.21 -17.29
CA GLN A 242 -80.64 -19.20 -17.55
C GLN A 242 -80.17 -20.27 -18.53
N LEU A 243 -79.52 -19.89 -19.62
CA LEU A 243 -78.97 -20.84 -20.60
C LEU A 243 -77.98 -21.80 -19.94
N ARG A 244 -77.02 -21.29 -19.15
CA ARG A 244 -76.05 -22.11 -18.42
C ARG A 244 -76.70 -23.02 -17.38
N GLN A 245 -77.75 -22.56 -16.71
CA GLN A 245 -78.52 -23.35 -15.75
C GLN A 245 -79.27 -24.50 -16.44
N ILE A 246 -79.83 -24.26 -17.62
CA ILE A 246 -80.48 -25.28 -18.44
C ILE A 246 -79.46 -26.31 -18.93
N GLU A 247 -78.30 -25.86 -19.43
CA GLU A 247 -77.22 -26.76 -19.86
C GLU A 247 -76.70 -27.62 -18.71
N ALA A 248 -76.46 -27.03 -17.53
CA ALA A 248 -76.02 -27.76 -16.35
C ALA A 248 -77.06 -28.78 -15.88
N GLN A 249 -78.36 -28.44 -15.94
CA GLN A 249 -79.45 -29.38 -15.69
C GLN A 249 -79.47 -30.52 -16.72
N LEU A 250 -79.26 -30.20 -18.01
CA LEU A 250 -79.17 -31.19 -19.08
C LEU A 250 -77.99 -32.14 -18.90
N GLU A 251 -76.81 -31.64 -18.52
CA GLU A 251 -75.65 -32.47 -18.22
C GLU A 251 -75.85 -33.31 -16.96
N ALA A 252 -76.45 -32.74 -15.91
CA ALA A 252 -76.82 -33.48 -14.72
C ALA A 252 -77.79 -34.62 -15.05
N ILE A 253 -78.82 -34.36 -15.86
CA ILE A 253 -79.76 -35.38 -16.35
C ILE A 253 -79.03 -36.45 -17.19
N ARG A 254 -78.12 -36.05 -18.09
CA ARG A 254 -77.34 -37.00 -18.91
C ARG A 254 -76.43 -37.90 -18.08
N LYS A 255 -75.88 -37.38 -16.98
CA LYS A 255 -75.01 -38.12 -16.05
C LYS A 255 -75.79 -38.76 -14.89
N TRP A 256 -77.09 -38.57 -14.82
CA TRP A 256 -77.92 -39.11 -13.74
C TRP A 256 -78.18 -40.60 -13.98
N ASP A 257 -77.84 -41.40 -12.97
CA ASP A 257 -78.00 -42.86 -12.90
C ASP A 257 -79.39 -43.31 -12.40
N GLY A 258 -80.36 -42.40 -12.31
CA GLY A 258 -81.75 -42.69 -11.95
C GLY A 258 -82.03 -42.85 -10.45
N LYS A 259 -81.09 -42.53 -9.55
CA LYS A 259 -81.29 -42.58 -8.09
C LYS A 259 -81.36 -41.17 -7.48
N LEU A 260 -82.34 -40.91 -6.63
CA LEU A 260 -82.50 -39.62 -5.94
C LEU A 260 -81.41 -39.44 -4.85
N PRO A 261 -80.70 -38.30 -4.81
CA PRO A 261 -79.75 -37.99 -3.74
C PRO A 261 -80.47 -37.81 -2.39
N ASN A 262 -80.14 -38.64 -1.39
CA ASN A 262 -80.75 -38.62 -0.06
C ASN A 262 -80.10 -37.62 0.91
N VAL A 263 -79.89 -36.36 0.49
CA VAL A 263 -79.46 -35.30 1.40
C VAL A 263 -80.37 -34.08 1.30
N THR A 264 -81.21 -33.92 2.31
CA THR A 264 -82.08 -32.77 2.57
C THR A 264 -81.24 -31.62 3.10
N GLY A 265 -80.83 -30.72 2.21
CA GLY A 265 -80.04 -29.55 2.59
C GLY A 265 -79.92 -28.52 1.48
N GLY A 266 -81.06 -27.93 1.08
CA GLY A 266 -81.11 -26.75 0.22
C GLY A 266 -81.64 -27.02 -1.19
N ALA A 267 -82.81 -26.44 -1.49
CA ALA A 267 -83.48 -26.31 -2.79
C ALA A 267 -83.26 -27.46 -3.80
N THR A 268 -84.21 -28.38 -3.88
CA THR A 268 -84.32 -29.32 -5.02
C THR A 268 -84.35 -28.55 -6.34
N PRO A 269 -83.44 -28.82 -7.30
CA PRO A 269 -83.29 -28.03 -8.53
C PRO A 269 -84.36 -28.35 -9.60
N PHE A 270 -85.43 -29.05 -9.24
CA PHE A 270 -86.47 -29.47 -10.17
C PHE A 270 -87.76 -28.70 -9.94
N ILE A 271 -88.35 -28.20 -11.02
CA ILE A 271 -89.63 -27.49 -11.05
C ILE A 271 -90.73 -28.45 -10.56
N ASN A 272 -91.44 -28.05 -9.50
CA ASN A 272 -92.67 -28.69 -9.07
C ASN A 272 -93.82 -28.17 -9.94
N VAL A 273 -94.23 -28.94 -10.94
CA VAL A 273 -95.48 -28.73 -11.67
C VAL A 273 -96.62 -29.41 -10.91
N GLY A 274 -97.43 -28.60 -10.22
CA GLY A 274 -98.66 -29.04 -9.57
C GLY A 274 -99.77 -29.33 -10.60
N ASN A 275 -100.47 -30.45 -10.39
CA ASN A 275 -101.63 -30.90 -11.17
C ASN A 275 -102.81 -29.91 -11.13
N GLN A 276 -103.37 -29.61 -12.30
CA GLN A 276 -104.75 -30.02 -12.61
C GLN A 276 -104.74 -30.85 -13.89
#